data_AF-A0A8J7QPF1-F1
#
_entry.id   AF-A0A8J7QPF1-F1
#
_cell.length_a   1.000
_cell.length_b   1.000
_cell.length_c   1.000
_cell.angle_alpha   90.00
_cell.angle_beta   90.00
_cell.angle_gamma   90.00
#
_symmetry.space_group_name_H-M   'P 1'
#
loop_
_entity.id
_entity.type
_entity.pdbx_description
1 polymer ?
#
loop_
_entity_poly.entity_id
_entity_poly.type
_entity_poly.pdbx_seq_one_letter_code
_entity_poly.pdbx_strand_id
1 'polypeptide(L)'
;MTSMIQDAWLLGASSLPPERRFSCYAAMNRLMELGGRAAWVLRPSRCVSRGKKVPIAAGDFLVEGGEALSIVRRELEDLGMRVSKLGSVAKVRSEPLRPPILAFYHDFGVLGESLVDLVAACKRLGFTRFTFLTSSTVREKLPGADILFLPDCDSTVLAQGLGLGGAEAVRDFVASGGSCVAVRESGTLVASPTSTDRSVGPQSEEFQSPASTLRMINCDVLSEFREFPAPSSVYRIYETDKSVRVCPFEGEVVARIVKPSHPVMFGYSGRFKVCAGGPIFSGASGSEGLCVFEKPTGKTDHHVPEALAWRIASSRPVMISGSYKSGKVLIVGANLESPGTPWTWPMLGNAVFSSVVSKPAPPIEGERPQIQEDAFKLADSVAHHSLALRRDLSSLGLEMEILVPRLLAVLDSPAVKLWVSCSKSVPEALKAVERLARSSLDSAQTCSSVNNLRASIEALESAKDVWKVPDSVLDLLGRADSELRSILSTASRATKVLRGLAEQVSKSLTEVASLAELGATIKPDAATTRALRCSAMTVVSGLLGGAPFHSPWYDGEAGPCLNTWLVKGQEGLVAP
;
A
#
# COMPACT_ATOMS: atom_id res chain seq x y z
N MET A 1 4.33 14.05 -42.83
CA MET A 1 5.75 13.91 -43.22
C MET A 1 6.52 13.44 -42.01
N THR A 2 6.75 12.14 -41.85
CA THR A 2 7.59 11.58 -40.77
C THR A 2 9.05 11.63 -41.22
N SER A 3 9.88 12.43 -40.56
CA SER A 3 11.33 12.41 -40.80
C SER A 3 11.85 11.01 -40.45
N MET A 4 12.25 10.25 -41.47
CA MET A 4 12.92 8.96 -41.23
C MET A 4 14.18 9.20 -40.41
N ILE A 5 14.37 8.40 -39.36
CA ILE A 5 15.66 8.24 -38.68
C ILE A 5 16.68 7.79 -39.75
N GLN A 6 17.61 8.67 -40.12
CA GLN A 6 18.75 8.34 -40.95
C GLN A 6 19.76 7.61 -40.04
N ASP A 7 20.32 6.48 -40.47
CA ASP A 7 21.15 5.61 -39.61
C ASP A 7 20.43 4.98 -38.39
N ALA A 8 19.36 4.23 -38.64
CA ALA A 8 18.56 3.63 -37.57
C ALA A 8 19.21 2.39 -36.91
N TRP A 9 19.12 2.33 -35.60
CA TRP A 9 19.51 1.20 -34.76
C TRP A 9 18.30 0.63 -34.03
N LEU A 10 18.24 -0.70 -33.93
CA LEU A 10 17.21 -1.43 -33.20
C LEU A 10 17.68 -1.75 -31.78
N LEU A 11 16.84 -1.44 -30.80
CA LEU A 11 16.97 -1.82 -29.41
C LEU A 11 15.81 -2.76 -29.03
N GLY A 12 16.13 -4.06 -28.90
CA GLY A 12 15.13 -5.13 -28.73
C GLY A 12 14.66 -5.32 -27.28
N ALA A 13 13.84 -4.42 -26.76
CA ALA A 13 13.27 -4.50 -25.41
C ALA A 13 12.49 -5.81 -25.16
N SER A 14 11.76 -6.26 -26.18
CA SER A 14 10.93 -7.49 -26.13
C SER A 14 11.73 -8.76 -25.90
N SER A 15 13.01 -8.76 -26.27
CA SER A 15 13.91 -9.91 -26.12
C SER A 15 14.43 -10.10 -24.69
N LEU A 16 14.30 -9.08 -23.85
CA LEU A 16 14.65 -9.17 -22.44
C LEU A 16 13.53 -9.84 -21.64
N PRO A 17 13.88 -10.60 -20.58
CA PRO A 17 12.88 -11.09 -19.66
C PRO A 17 12.24 -9.91 -18.90
N PRO A 18 10.96 -10.01 -18.48
CA PRO A 18 10.19 -8.90 -17.89
C PRO A 18 10.92 -8.15 -16.78
N GLU A 19 11.59 -8.87 -15.89
CA GLU A 19 12.36 -8.34 -14.75
C GLU A 19 13.59 -7.53 -15.14
N ARG A 20 14.06 -7.57 -16.39
CA ARG A 20 15.17 -6.74 -16.88
C ARG A 20 14.73 -5.64 -17.83
N ARG A 21 13.45 -5.61 -18.21
CA ARG A 21 12.96 -4.64 -19.18
C ARG A 21 13.00 -3.21 -18.65
N PHE A 22 12.84 -3.00 -17.34
CA PHE A 22 12.88 -1.65 -16.78
C PHE A 22 14.20 -0.92 -17.12
N SER A 23 15.32 -1.65 -17.22
CA SER A 23 16.62 -1.08 -17.61
C SER A 23 16.64 -0.59 -19.06
N CYS A 24 15.90 -1.24 -19.97
CA CYS A 24 15.72 -0.77 -21.34
C CYS A 24 14.97 0.57 -21.37
N TYR A 25 13.94 0.73 -20.54
CA TYR A 25 13.23 2.02 -20.42
C TYR A 25 14.16 3.10 -19.88
N ALA A 26 14.94 2.78 -18.85
CA ALA A 26 15.88 3.72 -18.26
C ALA A 26 16.92 4.23 -19.27
N ALA A 27 17.50 3.31 -20.04
CA ALA A 27 18.44 3.64 -21.11
C ALA A 27 17.76 4.46 -22.22
N MET A 28 16.51 4.14 -22.59
CA MET A 28 15.76 4.88 -23.61
C MET A 28 15.47 6.32 -23.18
N ASN A 29 14.99 6.51 -21.97
CA ASN A 29 14.73 7.85 -21.42
C ASN A 29 16.01 8.66 -21.32
N ARG A 30 17.11 8.06 -20.87
CA ARG A 30 18.43 8.72 -20.84
C ARG A 30 18.89 9.12 -22.25
N LEU A 31 18.74 8.25 -23.24
CA LEU A 31 19.07 8.57 -24.63
C LEU A 31 18.30 9.78 -25.14
N MET A 32 17.00 9.86 -24.85
CA MET A 32 16.16 11.01 -25.23
C MET A 32 16.53 12.29 -24.49
N GLU A 33 16.90 12.21 -23.20
CA GLU A 33 17.38 13.36 -22.42
C GLU A 33 18.74 13.88 -22.91
N LEU A 34 19.57 13.03 -23.51
CA LEU A 34 20.81 13.42 -24.20
C LEU A 34 20.56 13.99 -25.62
N GLY A 35 19.29 14.23 -26.00
CA GLY A 35 18.92 14.75 -27.31
C GLY A 35 18.88 13.70 -28.43
N GLY A 36 19.01 12.42 -28.10
CA GLY A 36 18.90 11.33 -29.07
C GLY A 36 17.46 11.18 -29.59
N ARG A 37 17.31 10.93 -30.89
CA ARG A 37 16.00 10.65 -31.48
C ARG A 37 15.64 9.19 -31.33
N ALA A 38 14.44 8.94 -30.83
CA ALA A 38 13.89 7.60 -30.64
C ALA A 38 12.49 7.49 -31.25
N ALA A 39 12.12 6.30 -31.65
CA ALA A 39 10.79 5.94 -32.10
C ALA A 39 10.38 4.58 -31.52
N TRP A 40 9.09 4.44 -31.20
CA TRP A 40 8.53 3.23 -30.62
C TRP A 40 7.85 2.39 -31.69
N VAL A 41 8.14 1.09 -31.72
CA VAL A 41 7.57 0.18 -32.71
C VAL A 41 6.17 -0.25 -32.25
N LEU A 42 5.15 0.14 -33.03
CA LEU A 42 3.75 -0.15 -32.68
C LEU A 42 3.23 -1.46 -33.27
N ARG A 43 3.88 -1.99 -34.31
CA ARG A 43 3.46 -3.24 -34.95
C ARG A 43 4.67 -4.12 -35.25
N PRO A 44 4.56 -5.44 -35.06
CA PRO A 44 5.62 -6.36 -35.43
C PRO A 44 5.95 -6.22 -36.92
N SER A 45 7.24 -6.27 -37.25
CA SER A 45 7.72 -6.12 -38.61
C SER A 45 9.02 -6.90 -38.83
N ARG A 46 9.57 -6.84 -40.04
CA ARG A 46 10.84 -7.44 -40.39
C ARG A 46 11.68 -6.43 -41.16
N CYS A 47 12.95 -6.30 -40.77
CA CYS A 47 13.94 -5.48 -41.46
C CYS A 47 15.13 -6.31 -41.91
N VAL A 48 15.98 -5.71 -42.75
CA VAL A 48 17.26 -6.31 -43.14
C VAL A 48 18.38 -5.64 -42.36
N SER A 49 19.20 -6.46 -41.69
CA SER A 49 20.47 -6.05 -41.09
C SER A 49 21.56 -6.98 -41.61
N ARG A 50 22.62 -6.41 -42.22
CA ARG A 50 23.75 -7.16 -42.80
C ARG A 50 23.29 -8.34 -43.69
N GLY A 51 22.29 -8.10 -44.56
CA GLY A 51 21.73 -9.11 -45.47
C GLY A 51 20.81 -10.15 -44.82
N LYS A 52 20.64 -10.16 -43.50
CA LYS A 52 19.75 -11.08 -42.78
C LYS A 52 18.44 -10.40 -42.38
N LYS A 53 17.33 -11.13 -42.50
CA LYS A 53 16.02 -10.68 -41.99
C LYS A 53 16.03 -10.74 -40.46
N VAL A 54 15.84 -9.59 -39.82
CA VAL A 54 15.75 -9.45 -38.36
C VAL A 54 14.28 -9.17 -38.00
N PRO A 55 13.68 -9.98 -37.09
CA PRO A 55 12.36 -9.68 -36.57
C PRO A 55 12.40 -8.47 -35.64
N ILE A 56 11.40 -7.61 -35.75
CA ILE A 56 11.18 -6.47 -34.85
C ILE A 56 9.82 -6.68 -34.19
N ALA A 57 9.79 -6.71 -32.86
CA ALA A 57 8.55 -6.87 -32.12
C ALA A 57 7.87 -5.52 -31.86
N ALA A 58 6.57 -5.55 -31.58
CA ALA A 58 5.91 -4.39 -30.99
C ALA A 58 6.46 -4.15 -29.57
N GLY A 59 6.72 -2.88 -29.25
CA GLY A 59 7.38 -2.48 -28.01
C GLY A 59 8.89 -2.30 -28.11
N ASP A 60 9.53 -2.72 -29.20
CA ASP A 60 10.95 -2.42 -29.45
C ASP A 60 11.14 -0.94 -29.81
N PHE A 61 12.38 -0.47 -29.74
CA PHE A 61 12.73 0.92 -30.03
C PHE A 61 13.65 1.02 -31.25
N LEU A 62 13.38 2.02 -32.08
CA LEU A 62 14.31 2.49 -33.11
C LEU A 62 14.96 3.77 -32.63
N VAL A 63 16.27 3.90 -32.78
CA VAL A 63 17.03 5.09 -32.38
C VAL A 63 17.96 5.54 -33.50
N GLU A 64 18.20 6.84 -33.57
CA GLU A 64 19.18 7.44 -34.47
C GLU A 64 20.61 7.16 -33.97
N GLY A 65 21.50 6.79 -34.89
CA GLY A 65 22.93 6.71 -34.59
C GLY A 65 23.50 8.07 -34.16
N GLY A 66 24.50 8.08 -33.30
CA GLY A 66 25.14 9.33 -32.86
C GLY A 66 25.79 9.24 -31.49
N GLU A 67 26.12 10.41 -30.94
CA GLU A 67 26.79 10.55 -29.65
C GLU A 67 25.94 10.03 -28.49
N ALA A 68 24.66 10.43 -28.42
CA ALA A 68 23.73 9.97 -27.38
C ALA A 68 23.61 8.44 -27.34
N LEU A 69 23.49 7.79 -28.50
CA LEU A 69 23.50 6.32 -28.58
C LEU A 69 24.86 5.78 -28.13
N SER A 70 25.98 6.36 -28.54
CA SER A 70 27.32 5.88 -28.17
C SER A 70 27.56 5.92 -26.65
N ILE A 71 27.06 6.94 -25.96
CA ILE A 71 27.13 7.09 -24.51
C ILE A 71 26.35 5.96 -23.81
N VAL A 72 25.10 5.72 -24.23
CA VAL A 72 24.20 4.75 -23.57
C VAL A 72 24.45 3.32 -24.06
N ARG A 73 25.13 3.13 -25.19
CA ARG A 73 25.36 1.82 -25.82
C ARG A 73 26.11 0.86 -24.92
N ARG A 74 27.12 1.33 -24.18
CA ARG A 74 27.86 0.46 -23.24
C ARG A 74 26.92 -0.08 -22.16
N GLU A 75 26.06 0.78 -21.61
CA GLU A 75 25.06 0.38 -20.61
C GLU A 75 24.06 -0.63 -21.17
N LEU A 76 23.60 -0.42 -22.41
CA LEU A 76 22.72 -1.36 -23.11
C LEU A 76 23.40 -2.72 -23.34
N GLU A 77 24.66 -2.71 -23.78
CA GLU A 77 25.44 -3.93 -24.03
C GLU A 77 25.73 -4.69 -22.71
N ASP A 78 26.07 -3.99 -21.63
CA ASP A 78 26.29 -4.56 -20.28
C ASP A 78 25.01 -5.23 -19.73
N LEU A 79 23.83 -4.72 -20.11
CA LEU A 79 22.53 -5.31 -19.77
C LEU A 79 22.16 -6.52 -20.64
N GLY A 80 23.01 -6.88 -21.61
CA GLY A 80 22.76 -7.96 -22.57
C GLY A 80 21.77 -7.58 -23.66
N MET A 81 21.50 -6.29 -23.87
CA MET A 81 20.62 -5.85 -24.95
C MET A 81 21.30 -5.94 -26.30
N ARG A 82 20.59 -6.49 -27.28
CA ARG A 82 21.06 -6.50 -28.67
C ARG A 82 20.83 -5.13 -29.29
N VAL A 83 21.92 -4.43 -29.56
CA VAL A 83 21.95 -3.17 -30.31
C VAL A 83 22.35 -3.49 -31.75
N SER A 84 21.42 -3.37 -32.70
CA SER A 84 21.64 -3.79 -34.09
C SER A 84 21.41 -2.67 -35.08
N LYS A 85 22.44 -2.31 -35.85
CA LYS A 85 22.31 -1.37 -36.96
C LYS A 85 21.40 -1.94 -38.05
N LEU A 86 20.42 -1.18 -38.50
CA LEU A 86 19.48 -1.58 -39.55
C LEU A 86 19.93 -1.01 -40.90
N GLY A 87 19.78 -1.80 -41.97
CA GLY A 87 20.11 -1.34 -43.33
C GLY A 87 19.00 -0.51 -43.98
N SER A 88 17.74 -0.82 -43.69
CA SER A 88 16.58 -0.05 -44.15
C SER A 88 15.41 -0.19 -43.16
N VAL A 89 14.79 0.94 -42.82
CA VAL A 89 13.63 1.04 -41.91
C VAL A 89 12.34 1.46 -42.58
N ALA A 90 12.32 1.59 -43.91
CA ALA A 90 11.18 2.12 -44.67
C ALA A 90 9.85 1.36 -44.46
N LYS A 91 9.90 0.13 -43.95
CA LYS A 91 8.73 -0.72 -43.68
C LYS A 91 8.37 -0.86 -42.19
N VAL A 92 9.14 -0.25 -41.29
CA VAL A 92 8.83 -0.32 -39.85
C VAL A 92 7.76 0.69 -39.53
N ARG A 93 6.67 0.22 -38.91
CA ARG A 93 5.64 1.08 -38.35
C ARG A 93 6.04 1.48 -36.94
N SER A 94 6.72 2.62 -36.85
CA SER A 94 7.16 3.23 -35.61
C SER A 94 6.72 4.68 -35.53
N GLU A 95 6.49 5.15 -34.32
CA GLU A 95 6.14 6.55 -34.06
C GLU A 95 7.21 7.23 -33.21
N PRO A 96 7.51 8.51 -33.47
CA PRO A 96 8.52 9.24 -32.70
C PRO A 96 8.13 9.34 -31.22
N LEU A 97 9.13 9.22 -30.37
CA LEU A 97 9.04 9.46 -28.94
C LEU A 97 9.72 10.78 -28.57
N ARG A 98 9.32 11.31 -27.42
CA ARG A 98 9.98 12.40 -26.73
C ARG A 98 9.99 12.14 -25.23
N PRO A 99 10.83 12.85 -24.45
CA PRO A 99 10.75 12.83 -23.00
C PRO A 99 9.33 13.18 -22.52
N PRO A 100 8.67 12.30 -21.74
CA PRO A 100 7.34 12.55 -21.21
C PRO A 100 7.40 13.38 -19.91
N ILE A 101 6.36 14.17 -19.65
CA ILE A 101 6.13 14.88 -18.40
C ILE A 101 5.02 14.18 -17.63
N LEU A 102 5.34 13.63 -16.46
CA LEU A 102 4.41 12.84 -15.65
C LEU A 102 3.88 13.70 -14.51
N ALA A 103 2.57 13.83 -14.42
CA ALA A 103 1.90 14.45 -13.30
C ALA A 103 1.46 13.41 -12.27
N PHE A 104 1.65 13.69 -10.98
CA PHE A 104 1.18 12.87 -9.87
C PHE A 104 0.29 13.71 -8.95
N TYR A 105 -0.93 13.27 -8.71
CA TYR A 105 -1.75 13.84 -7.65
C TYR A 105 -1.28 13.30 -6.28
N HIS A 106 -1.07 14.18 -5.31
CA HIS A 106 -0.47 13.81 -4.01
C HIS A 106 -1.12 14.47 -2.78
N ASP A 107 -2.34 14.96 -2.94
CA ASP A 107 -3.05 15.70 -1.89
C ASP A 107 -4.12 14.81 -1.22
N PHE A 108 -5.22 15.40 -0.74
CA PHE A 108 -6.29 14.73 -0.02
C PHE A 108 -6.65 13.33 -0.54
N GLY A 109 -6.71 12.38 0.40
CA GLY A 109 -7.14 11.01 0.16
C GLY A 109 -6.05 10.10 -0.40
N VAL A 110 -4.93 10.61 -0.93
CA VAL A 110 -3.86 9.77 -1.51
C VAL A 110 -3.16 8.95 -0.43
N LEU A 111 -2.96 7.66 -0.68
CA LEU A 111 -2.12 6.81 0.15
C LEU A 111 -0.65 7.06 -0.20
N GLY A 112 0.10 7.60 0.77
CA GLY A 112 1.51 7.98 0.58
C GLY A 112 2.39 6.83 0.06
N GLU A 113 2.13 5.60 0.50
CA GLU A 113 2.86 4.40 0.06
C GLU A 113 2.72 4.14 -1.45
N SER A 114 1.48 4.19 -1.96
CA SER A 114 1.23 4.00 -3.40
C SER A 114 1.85 5.11 -4.23
N LEU A 115 1.82 6.36 -3.75
CA LEU A 115 2.50 7.47 -4.42
C LEU A 115 4.02 7.25 -4.48
N VAL A 116 4.64 6.85 -3.38
CA VAL A 116 6.10 6.63 -3.28
C VAL A 116 6.53 5.49 -4.19
N ASP A 117 5.84 4.35 -4.10
CA ASP A 117 6.12 3.20 -4.96
C ASP A 117 5.98 3.55 -6.44
N LEU A 118 4.95 4.34 -6.80
CA LEU A 118 4.71 4.75 -8.17
C LEU A 118 5.81 5.69 -8.68
N VAL A 119 6.21 6.69 -7.90
CA VAL A 119 7.32 7.59 -8.25
C VAL A 119 8.63 6.81 -8.33
N ALA A 120 8.90 5.89 -7.41
CA ALA A 120 10.08 5.04 -7.41
C ALA A 120 10.13 4.15 -8.65
N ALA A 121 9.02 3.50 -9.02
CA ALA A 121 8.90 2.71 -10.23
C ALA A 121 9.16 3.57 -11.49
N CYS A 122 8.57 4.77 -11.58
CA CYS A 122 8.80 5.71 -12.68
C CYS A 122 10.26 6.16 -12.78
N LYS A 123 10.92 6.46 -11.65
CA LYS A 123 12.36 6.78 -11.61
C LYS A 123 13.23 5.61 -12.05
N ARG A 124 12.89 4.39 -11.63
CA ARG A 124 13.59 3.15 -12.05
C ARG A 124 13.45 2.87 -13.54
N LEU A 125 12.35 3.34 -14.16
CA LEU A 125 12.17 3.35 -15.62
C LEU A 125 12.90 4.53 -16.30
N GLY A 126 13.60 5.37 -15.55
CA GLY A 126 14.39 6.51 -16.03
C GLY A 126 13.60 7.75 -16.41
N PHE A 127 12.33 7.86 -16.01
CA PHE A 127 11.61 9.12 -16.15
C PHE A 127 12.15 10.14 -15.13
N THR A 128 12.36 11.38 -15.58
CA THR A 128 12.96 12.44 -14.75
C THR A 128 12.13 13.71 -14.67
N ARG A 129 11.09 13.85 -15.49
CA ARG A 129 10.25 15.06 -15.55
C ARG A 129 8.94 14.81 -14.83
N PHE A 130 8.86 15.30 -13.61
CA PHE A 130 7.71 15.10 -12.74
C PHE A 130 7.06 16.42 -12.36
N THR A 131 5.74 16.42 -12.32
CA THR A 131 4.93 17.53 -11.81
C THR A 131 4.04 16.98 -10.71
N PHE A 132 4.09 17.60 -9.54
CA PHE A 132 3.31 17.18 -8.39
C PHE A 132 2.14 18.14 -8.24
N LEU A 133 0.94 17.57 -8.17
CA LEU A 133 -0.33 18.27 -8.18
C LEU A 133 -1.06 18.12 -6.85
N THR A 134 -1.59 19.23 -6.39
CA THR A 134 -2.52 19.36 -5.27
C THR A 134 -3.90 19.76 -5.77
N SER A 135 -4.91 19.71 -4.90
CA SER A 135 -6.24 20.28 -5.16
C SER A 135 -6.18 21.72 -5.68
N SER A 136 -5.29 22.54 -5.13
CA SER A 136 -5.10 23.94 -5.51
C SER A 136 -4.32 24.16 -6.81
N THR A 137 -3.44 23.23 -7.20
CA THR A 137 -2.52 23.42 -8.35
C THR A 137 -2.90 22.60 -9.58
N VAL A 138 -3.83 21.63 -9.44
CA VAL A 138 -4.24 20.73 -10.54
C VAL A 138 -4.71 21.50 -11.76
N ARG A 139 -5.47 22.59 -11.60
CA ARG A 139 -6.01 23.36 -12.74
C ARG A 139 -4.93 24.09 -13.54
N GLU A 140 -3.92 24.62 -12.85
CA GLU A 140 -2.88 25.44 -13.47
C GLU A 140 -1.78 24.57 -14.10
N LYS A 141 -1.34 23.53 -13.40
CA LYS A 141 -0.14 22.77 -13.78
C LYS A 141 -0.42 21.53 -14.62
N LEU A 142 -1.60 20.93 -14.51
CA LEU A 142 -1.94 19.71 -15.25
C LEU A 142 -1.89 19.87 -16.79
N PRO A 143 -2.28 21.02 -17.39
CA PRO A 143 -2.18 21.20 -18.84
C PRO A 143 -0.76 21.06 -19.41
N GLY A 144 0.28 21.25 -18.59
CA GLY A 144 1.68 21.06 -18.99
C GLY A 144 2.16 19.60 -18.98
N ALA A 145 1.36 18.65 -18.49
CA ALA A 145 1.73 17.25 -18.38
C ALA A 145 1.26 16.41 -19.59
N ASP A 146 1.82 15.21 -19.75
CA ASP A 146 1.37 14.25 -20.76
C ASP A 146 0.40 13.21 -20.23
N ILE A 147 0.63 12.85 -18.98
CA ILE A 147 -0.05 11.79 -18.27
C ILE A 147 -0.23 12.21 -16.81
N LEU A 148 -1.44 12.01 -16.29
CA LEU A 148 -1.76 12.11 -14.88
C LEU A 148 -1.82 10.71 -14.28
N PHE A 149 -1.10 10.53 -13.19
CA PHE A 149 -1.28 9.41 -12.29
C PHE A 149 -2.14 9.83 -11.11
N LEU A 150 -3.22 9.09 -10.88
CA LEU A 150 -3.98 9.07 -9.65
C LEU A 150 -3.55 7.80 -8.89
N PRO A 151 -2.72 7.92 -7.83
CA PRO A 151 -2.31 6.77 -7.03
C PRO A 151 -3.51 6.13 -6.31
N ASP A 152 -3.27 5.05 -5.58
CA ASP A 152 -4.30 4.53 -4.69
C ASP A 152 -4.65 5.53 -3.59
N CYS A 153 -5.92 5.55 -3.20
CA CYS A 153 -6.48 6.60 -2.36
C CYS A 153 -7.73 6.15 -1.61
N ASP A 154 -8.21 6.99 -0.70
CA ASP A 154 -9.63 7.08 -0.42
C ASP A 154 -10.32 7.85 -1.55
N SER A 155 -11.08 7.16 -2.39
CA SER A 155 -11.77 7.77 -3.53
C SER A 155 -12.76 8.86 -3.09
N THR A 156 -13.37 8.73 -1.92
CA THR A 156 -14.33 9.70 -1.41
C THR A 156 -13.62 10.99 -1.02
N VAL A 157 -12.56 10.86 -0.23
CA VAL A 157 -11.76 12.02 0.21
C VAL A 157 -11.06 12.68 -0.99
N LEU A 158 -10.59 11.91 -1.98
CA LEU A 158 -9.99 12.47 -3.18
C LEU A 158 -11.00 13.26 -4.02
N ALA A 159 -12.21 12.74 -4.21
CA ALA A 159 -13.26 13.45 -4.95
C ALA A 159 -13.65 14.76 -4.26
N GLN A 160 -13.87 14.72 -2.94
CA GLN A 160 -14.17 15.91 -2.13
C GLN A 160 -13.01 16.92 -2.17
N GLY A 161 -11.77 16.45 -2.02
CA GLY A 161 -10.57 17.29 -2.02
C GLY A 161 -10.27 17.94 -3.36
N LEU A 162 -10.52 17.26 -4.48
CA LEU A 162 -10.47 17.88 -5.81
C LEU A 162 -11.56 18.94 -5.97
N GLY A 163 -12.74 18.70 -5.40
CA GLY A 163 -13.95 19.47 -5.65
C GLY A 163 -14.33 19.46 -7.14
N LEU A 164 -15.42 20.17 -7.47
CA LEU A 164 -15.89 20.25 -8.86
C LEU A 164 -14.82 20.87 -9.79
N GLY A 165 -14.16 21.93 -9.32
CA GLY A 165 -13.16 22.64 -10.13
C GLY A 165 -11.93 21.80 -10.47
N GLY A 166 -11.45 20.94 -9.55
CA GLY A 166 -10.36 20.01 -9.82
C GLY A 166 -10.79 18.85 -10.71
N ALA A 167 -12.00 18.32 -10.49
CA ALA A 167 -12.60 17.27 -11.31
C ALA A 167 -12.75 17.72 -12.79
N GLU A 168 -13.22 18.94 -13.03
CA GLU A 168 -13.30 19.53 -14.37
C GLU A 168 -11.93 19.64 -15.02
N ALA A 169 -10.91 20.11 -14.29
CA ALA A 169 -9.55 20.25 -14.81
C ALA A 169 -8.98 18.90 -15.26
N VAL A 170 -9.17 17.84 -14.48
CA VAL A 170 -8.75 16.47 -14.84
C VAL A 170 -9.51 15.97 -16.07
N ARG A 171 -10.84 16.14 -16.10
CA ARG A 171 -11.67 15.72 -17.23
C ARG A 171 -11.28 16.44 -18.52
N ASP A 172 -11.05 17.75 -18.45
CA ASP A 172 -10.73 18.59 -19.61
C ASP A 172 -9.31 18.33 -20.12
N PHE A 173 -8.36 18.05 -19.21
CA PHE A 173 -7.04 17.54 -19.55
C PHE A 173 -7.11 16.24 -20.35
N VAL A 174 -7.88 15.25 -19.90
CA VAL A 174 -8.05 14.00 -20.67
C VAL A 174 -8.79 14.29 -21.97
N ALA A 175 -9.85 15.08 -21.94
CA ALA A 175 -10.63 15.44 -23.13
C ALA A 175 -9.78 16.02 -24.27
N SER A 176 -8.78 16.84 -23.93
CA SER A 176 -7.86 17.50 -24.85
C SER A 176 -6.71 16.61 -25.35
N GLY A 177 -6.66 15.34 -24.93
CA GLY A 177 -5.67 14.36 -25.37
C GLY A 177 -4.68 13.92 -24.29
N GLY A 178 -4.79 14.44 -23.06
CA GLY A 178 -4.07 13.93 -21.89
C GLY A 178 -4.38 12.45 -21.62
N SER A 179 -3.49 11.79 -20.89
CA SER A 179 -3.74 10.42 -20.42
C SER A 179 -3.93 10.38 -18.91
N CYS A 180 -4.83 9.54 -18.41
CA CYS A 180 -5.02 9.33 -16.98
C CYS A 180 -4.82 7.86 -16.63
N VAL A 181 -3.98 7.58 -15.63
CA VAL A 181 -3.80 6.25 -15.03
C VAL A 181 -4.31 6.33 -13.60
N ALA A 182 -5.39 5.61 -13.33
CA ALA A 182 -6.02 5.55 -12.01
C ALA A 182 -5.79 4.17 -11.38
N VAL A 183 -5.07 4.17 -10.26
CA VAL A 183 -4.66 2.97 -9.54
C VAL A 183 -5.65 2.66 -8.42
N ARG A 184 -6.12 1.40 -8.38
CA ARG A 184 -7.02 0.83 -7.38
C ARG A 184 -8.25 1.70 -7.12
N GLU A 185 -8.39 2.24 -5.91
CA GLU A 185 -9.59 2.97 -5.48
C GLU A 185 -9.81 4.25 -6.29
N SER A 186 -8.75 4.93 -6.74
CA SER A 186 -8.91 6.09 -7.63
C SER A 186 -9.54 5.71 -8.97
N GLY A 187 -9.40 4.44 -9.39
CA GLY A 187 -10.07 3.87 -10.54
C GLY A 187 -11.60 3.96 -10.46
N THR A 188 -12.17 3.99 -9.26
CA THR A 188 -13.62 4.11 -9.07
C THR A 188 -14.17 5.47 -9.49
N LEU A 189 -13.36 6.53 -9.44
CA LEU A 189 -13.77 7.88 -9.81
C LEU A 189 -13.82 8.07 -11.33
N VAL A 190 -12.96 7.38 -12.06
CA VAL A 190 -12.93 7.45 -13.52
C VAL A 190 -13.82 6.40 -14.19
N ALA A 191 -14.36 5.47 -13.41
CA ALA A 191 -15.33 4.47 -13.84
C ALA A 191 -16.73 5.10 -13.98
N SER A 192 -17.31 4.96 -15.16
CA SER A 192 -18.69 5.33 -15.49
C SER A 192 -19.55 4.07 -15.44
N PRO A 193 -20.41 3.91 -14.42
CA PRO A 193 -21.29 2.75 -14.30
C PRO A 193 -22.20 2.63 -15.53
N THR A 194 -22.45 1.40 -15.97
CA THR A 194 -23.27 1.10 -17.14
C THR A 194 -24.76 1.20 -16.89
N SER A 195 -25.19 1.16 -15.62
CA SER A 195 -26.58 1.33 -15.22
C SER A 195 -26.71 2.36 -14.10
N THR A 196 -27.83 3.09 -14.11
CA THR A 196 -28.20 4.07 -13.07
C THR A 196 -28.41 3.44 -11.70
N ASP A 197 -28.75 2.14 -11.67
CA ASP A 197 -28.99 1.39 -10.44
C ASP A 197 -27.69 1.04 -9.70
N ARG A 198 -26.54 1.15 -10.37
CA ARG A 198 -25.21 0.96 -9.78
C ARG A 198 -24.63 2.31 -9.40
N SER A 199 -24.93 2.77 -8.18
CA SER A 199 -24.15 3.88 -7.61
C SER A 199 -22.74 3.44 -7.29
N VAL A 200 -21.81 4.36 -7.50
CA VAL A 200 -20.45 4.29 -6.97
C VAL A 200 -20.32 5.38 -5.91
N GLY A 201 -19.89 5.00 -4.72
CA GLY A 201 -19.64 5.85 -3.56
C GLY A 201 -20.88 6.43 -2.86
N PRO A 202 -20.67 7.32 -1.88
CA PRO A 202 -21.72 8.01 -1.13
C PRO A 202 -22.64 8.84 -2.02
N GLN A 203 -23.91 9.01 -1.67
CA GLN A 203 -24.87 9.86 -2.41
C GLN A 203 -24.76 11.34 -2.08
N SER A 204 -23.87 11.73 -1.15
CA SER A 204 -23.65 13.14 -0.80
C SER A 204 -23.22 13.96 -2.03
N GLU A 205 -23.73 15.21 -2.11
CA GLU A 205 -23.43 16.11 -3.22
C GLU A 205 -21.93 16.41 -3.33
N GLU A 206 -21.26 16.58 -2.19
CA GLU A 206 -19.81 16.81 -2.09
C GLU A 206 -18.98 15.72 -2.77
N PHE A 207 -19.49 14.49 -2.82
CA PHE A 207 -18.87 13.40 -3.55
C PHE A 207 -19.42 13.28 -4.97
N GLN A 208 -20.74 13.23 -5.14
CA GLN A 208 -21.35 12.93 -6.44
C GLN A 208 -21.09 14.01 -7.50
N SER A 209 -21.02 15.29 -7.11
CA SER A 209 -20.74 16.40 -8.04
C SER A 209 -19.34 16.26 -8.70
N PRO A 210 -18.23 16.18 -7.94
CA PRO A 210 -16.92 15.93 -8.54
C PRO A 210 -16.78 14.53 -9.13
N ALA A 211 -17.30 13.49 -8.48
CA ALA A 211 -17.16 12.12 -8.96
C ALA A 211 -17.85 11.91 -10.31
N SER A 212 -19.08 12.40 -10.49
CA SER A 212 -19.81 12.31 -11.77
C SER A 212 -19.08 13.02 -12.91
N THR A 213 -18.38 14.12 -12.60
CA THR A 213 -17.56 14.86 -13.57
C THR A 213 -16.34 14.07 -14.02
N LEU A 214 -15.76 13.24 -13.13
CA LEU A 214 -14.57 12.42 -13.43
C LEU A 214 -14.88 11.11 -14.17
N ARG A 215 -16.15 10.70 -14.27
CA ARG A 215 -16.55 9.45 -14.95
C ARG A 215 -16.21 9.52 -16.44
N MET A 216 -15.25 8.72 -16.88
CA MET A 216 -14.67 8.80 -18.22
C MET A 216 -14.74 7.48 -19.01
N ILE A 217 -14.63 6.33 -18.34
CA ILE A 217 -14.66 5.01 -19.00
C ILE A 217 -15.88 4.22 -18.55
N ASN A 218 -16.64 3.67 -19.48
CA ASN A 218 -17.70 2.70 -19.19
C ASN A 218 -17.12 1.44 -18.51
N CYS A 219 -17.44 1.29 -17.22
CA CYS A 219 -16.94 0.24 -16.36
C CYS A 219 -17.77 0.19 -15.09
N ASP A 220 -18.11 -1.01 -14.62
CA ASP A 220 -18.78 -1.17 -13.33
C ASP A 220 -17.79 -1.55 -12.22
N VAL A 221 -18.03 -1.06 -11.01
CA VAL A 221 -17.36 -1.51 -9.78
C VAL A 221 -18.17 -2.67 -9.21
N LEU A 222 -17.63 -3.88 -9.25
CA LEU A 222 -18.32 -5.12 -8.85
C LEU A 222 -18.23 -5.43 -7.36
N SER A 223 -17.35 -4.74 -6.66
CA SER A 223 -17.07 -4.97 -5.24
C SER A 223 -17.71 -3.90 -4.34
N GLU A 224 -18.74 -3.24 -4.85
CA GLU A 224 -19.57 -2.30 -4.10
C GLU A 224 -21.00 -2.84 -4.02
N PHE A 225 -21.54 -2.92 -2.81
CA PHE A 225 -22.81 -3.55 -2.52
C PHE A 225 -23.74 -2.59 -1.77
N ARG A 226 -25.02 -2.56 -2.16
CA ARG A 226 -26.11 -1.91 -1.41
C ARG A 226 -26.79 -2.95 -0.52
N GLU A 227 -27.06 -2.60 0.74
CA GLU A 227 -27.88 -3.42 1.66
C GLU A 227 -27.38 -4.86 1.89
N PHE A 228 -26.06 -5.09 1.79
CA PHE A 228 -25.49 -6.38 2.13
C PHE A 228 -25.39 -6.52 3.66
N PRO A 229 -25.78 -7.66 4.28
CA PRO A 229 -25.32 -7.95 5.63
C PRO A 229 -23.79 -8.03 5.53
N ALA A 230 -23.12 -6.98 6.01
CA ALA A 230 -21.70 -6.76 5.83
C ALA A 230 -20.96 -8.10 6.02
N PRO A 231 -20.21 -8.62 5.01
CA PRO A 231 -19.32 -9.72 5.28
C PRO A 231 -18.45 -9.33 6.47
N SER A 232 -18.03 -10.30 7.28
CA SER A 232 -17.29 -10.09 8.54
C SER A 232 -16.04 -9.22 8.42
N SER A 233 -15.60 -8.92 7.20
CA SER A 233 -14.42 -8.14 6.86
C SER A 233 -14.79 -7.19 5.72
N VAL A 234 -15.16 -5.96 6.10
CA VAL A 234 -15.46 -4.87 5.20
C VAL A 234 -14.23 -3.99 5.04
N TYR A 235 -13.94 -3.59 3.80
CA TYR A 235 -12.84 -2.68 3.51
C TYR A 235 -13.23 -1.20 3.74
N ARG A 236 -14.44 -0.80 3.32
CA ARG A 236 -14.99 0.54 3.60
C ARG A 236 -16.52 0.51 3.70
N ILE A 237 -17.05 1.18 4.72
CA ILE A 237 -18.49 1.40 4.92
C ILE A 237 -18.79 2.86 4.58
N TYR A 238 -19.82 3.10 3.78
CA TYR A 238 -20.39 4.43 3.56
C TYR A 238 -21.65 4.55 4.42
N GLU A 239 -21.48 5.06 5.65
CA GLU A 239 -22.53 5.08 6.67
C GLU A 239 -23.81 5.82 6.24
N THR A 240 -23.65 6.87 5.42
CA THR A 240 -24.76 7.72 4.96
C THR A 240 -25.77 7.00 4.07
N ASP A 241 -25.34 5.95 3.35
CA ASP A 241 -26.12 5.37 2.25
C ASP A 241 -26.29 3.85 2.35
N LYS A 242 -25.84 3.24 3.46
CA LYS A 242 -25.81 1.78 3.67
C LYS A 242 -25.14 1.02 2.51
N SER A 243 -24.22 1.66 1.80
CA SER A 243 -23.39 1.02 0.80
C SER A 243 -22.05 0.62 1.41
N VAL A 244 -21.53 -0.51 0.96
CA VAL A 244 -20.30 -1.10 1.46
C VAL A 244 -19.41 -1.44 0.29
N ARG A 245 -18.16 -0.98 0.33
CA ARG A 245 -17.11 -1.41 -0.59
C ARG A 245 -16.26 -2.47 0.09
N VAL A 246 -16.08 -3.58 -0.61
CA VAL A 246 -15.32 -4.72 -0.15
C VAL A 246 -14.08 -4.85 -1.02
N CYS A 247 -12.92 -4.95 -0.41
CA CYS A 247 -11.72 -5.45 -1.05
C CYS A 247 -11.76 -6.97 -0.89
N PRO A 248 -11.99 -7.78 -1.94
CA PRO A 248 -12.20 -9.22 -1.75
C PRO A 248 -10.93 -9.98 -1.32
N PHE A 249 -9.76 -9.45 -1.65
CA PHE A 249 -8.46 -9.99 -1.28
C PHE A 249 -7.36 -8.94 -1.44
N GLU A 250 -6.23 -9.20 -0.80
CA GLU A 250 -5.00 -8.43 -0.94
C GLU A 250 -3.80 -9.37 -1.15
N GLY A 251 -2.76 -8.88 -1.80
CA GLY A 251 -1.50 -9.60 -1.99
C GLY A 251 -1.27 -10.14 -3.40
N GLU A 252 -0.38 -11.12 -3.53
CA GLU A 252 0.08 -11.61 -4.84
C GLU A 252 -0.96 -12.54 -5.47
N VAL A 253 -1.39 -12.25 -6.69
CA VAL A 253 -2.32 -13.09 -7.49
C VAL A 253 -1.76 -13.39 -8.87
N VAL A 254 -2.28 -14.44 -9.51
CA VAL A 254 -1.95 -14.75 -10.91
C VAL A 254 -2.96 -14.05 -11.84
N ALA A 255 -2.43 -13.27 -12.77
CA ALA A 255 -3.17 -12.64 -13.84
C ALA A 255 -2.78 -13.22 -15.21
N ARG A 256 -3.72 -13.18 -16.16
CA ARG A 256 -3.53 -13.66 -17.53
C ARG A 256 -3.72 -12.52 -18.52
N ILE A 257 -2.76 -12.34 -19.42
CA ILE A 257 -2.84 -11.38 -20.52
C ILE A 257 -3.91 -11.84 -21.52
N VAL A 258 -4.85 -10.95 -21.86
CA VAL A 258 -5.90 -11.22 -22.86
C VAL A 258 -5.79 -10.32 -24.09
N LYS A 259 -5.09 -9.19 -24.00
CA LYS A 259 -4.84 -8.25 -25.10
C LYS A 259 -3.34 -7.97 -25.29
N PRO A 260 -2.53 -8.96 -25.71
CA PRO A 260 -1.08 -8.79 -25.87
C PRO A 260 -0.69 -7.78 -26.96
N SER A 261 -1.60 -7.46 -27.89
CA SER A 261 -1.40 -6.45 -28.94
C SER A 261 -1.66 -5.02 -28.48
N HIS A 262 -2.18 -4.81 -27.27
CA HIS A 262 -2.41 -3.47 -26.74
C HIS A 262 -1.07 -2.83 -26.34
N PRO A 263 -0.80 -1.55 -26.62
CA PRO A 263 0.50 -0.92 -26.34
C PRO A 263 0.98 -1.07 -24.89
N VAL A 264 0.07 -0.94 -23.91
CA VAL A 264 0.33 -1.15 -22.48
C VAL A 264 0.89 -2.56 -22.19
N MET A 265 0.54 -3.55 -23.01
CA MET A 265 0.91 -4.96 -22.87
C MET A 265 2.09 -5.39 -23.74
N PHE A 266 2.76 -4.47 -24.44
CA PHE A 266 3.90 -4.84 -25.26
C PHE A 266 5.00 -5.53 -24.46
N GLY A 267 5.46 -6.66 -25.01
CA GLY A 267 6.39 -7.60 -24.37
C GLY A 267 5.72 -8.63 -23.45
N TYR A 268 4.46 -8.48 -23.07
CA TYR A 268 3.79 -9.40 -22.15
C TYR A 268 2.89 -10.39 -22.88
N SER A 269 2.93 -11.65 -22.44
CA SER A 269 2.05 -12.71 -22.91
C SER A 269 1.88 -13.77 -21.82
N GLY A 270 0.81 -14.57 -21.90
CA GLY A 270 0.59 -15.66 -20.96
C GLY A 270 0.19 -15.17 -19.56
N ARG A 271 0.79 -15.78 -18.54
CA ARG A 271 0.46 -15.55 -17.11
C ARG A 271 1.58 -14.81 -16.41
N PHE A 272 1.23 -13.98 -15.46
CA PHE A 272 2.19 -13.26 -14.63
C PHE A 272 1.60 -13.05 -13.23
N LYS A 273 2.48 -12.77 -12.27
CA LYS A 273 2.10 -12.44 -10.89
C LYS A 273 1.95 -10.94 -10.75
N VAL A 274 0.99 -10.49 -9.96
CA VAL A 274 0.78 -9.07 -9.65
C VAL A 274 0.28 -8.93 -8.22
N CYS A 275 0.73 -7.89 -7.51
CA CYS A 275 0.13 -7.51 -6.23
C CYS A 275 -1.19 -6.81 -6.50
N ALA A 276 -2.30 -7.34 -5.98
CA ALA A 276 -3.61 -6.74 -6.13
C ALA A 276 -4.23 -6.45 -4.76
N GLY A 277 -5.09 -5.45 -4.73
CA GLY A 277 -5.85 -5.01 -3.58
C GLY A 277 -6.82 -3.94 -4.04
N GLY A 278 -7.96 -3.78 -3.38
CA GLY A 278 -8.96 -2.78 -3.73
C GLY A 278 -10.08 -3.30 -4.64
N PRO A 279 -10.73 -2.41 -5.42
CA PRO A 279 -11.99 -2.72 -6.05
C PRO A 279 -11.83 -3.58 -7.30
N ILE A 280 -12.80 -4.47 -7.52
CA ILE A 280 -12.88 -5.29 -8.72
C ILE A 280 -13.75 -4.59 -9.76
N PHE A 281 -13.22 -4.48 -10.97
CA PHE A 281 -13.87 -3.80 -12.07
C PHE A 281 -14.43 -4.78 -13.10
N SER A 282 -15.40 -4.35 -13.89
CA SER A 282 -15.81 -5.06 -15.10
C SER A 282 -15.88 -4.12 -16.29
N GLY A 283 -15.25 -4.53 -17.39
CA GLY A 283 -15.31 -3.81 -18.65
C GLY A 283 -16.70 -3.82 -19.26
N ALA A 284 -16.97 -2.82 -20.08
CA ALA A 284 -18.24 -2.62 -20.80
C ALA A 284 -17.96 -2.17 -22.24
N SER A 285 -19.02 -1.90 -23.00
CA SER A 285 -18.89 -1.38 -24.37
C SER A 285 -18.06 -0.10 -24.40
N GLY A 286 -16.99 -0.10 -25.20
CA GLY A 286 -16.05 1.02 -25.32
C GLY A 286 -14.83 0.96 -24.39
N SER A 287 -14.68 -0.10 -23.58
CA SER A 287 -13.49 -0.35 -22.78
C SER A 287 -12.92 -1.75 -23.04
N GLU A 288 -11.60 -1.90 -22.87
CA GLU A 288 -10.89 -3.14 -23.10
C GLU A 288 -10.19 -3.63 -21.83
N GLY A 289 -10.57 -4.82 -21.35
CA GLY A 289 -9.79 -5.53 -20.35
C GLY A 289 -8.48 -6.03 -20.96
N LEU A 290 -7.34 -5.64 -20.39
CA LEU A 290 -6.02 -5.95 -20.94
C LEU A 290 -5.45 -7.28 -20.41
N CYS A 291 -5.71 -7.55 -19.15
CA CYS A 291 -5.39 -8.78 -18.43
C CYS A 291 -6.49 -9.04 -17.40
N VAL A 292 -6.66 -10.31 -17.01
CA VAL A 292 -7.73 -10.76 -16.10
C VAL A 292 -7.18 -11.54 -14.92
N PHE A 293 -7.85 -11.45 -13.77
CA PHE A 293 -7.54 -12.30 -12.62
C PHE A 293 -7.82 -13.76 -12.96
N GLU A 294 -6.89 -14.66 -12.63
CA GLU A 294 -7.02 -16.09 -12.93
C GLU A 294 -7.13 -16.93 -11.66
N LYS A 295 -6.23 -16.77 -10.69
CA LYS A 295 -6.21 -17.58 -9.45
C LYS A 295 -5.36 -16.95 -8.33
N PRO A 296 -5.54 -17.37 -7.05
CA PRO A 296 -4.73 -16.88 -5.94
C PRO A 296 -3.33 -17.49 -5.96
N THR A 297 -2.44 -16.92 -5.15
CA THR A 297 -1.17 -17.55 -4.77
C THR A 297 -1.18 -17.85 -3.26
N GLY A 298 -0.11 -18.49 -2.76
CA GLY A 298 0.04 -18.70 -1.31
C GLY A 298 0.29 -17.42 -0.50
N LYS A 299 0.35 -16.25 -1.15
CA LYS A 299 0.49 -14.92 -0.53
C LYS A 299 -0.75 -14.04 -0.78
N THR A 300 -1.89 -14.66 -1.08
CA THR A 300 -3.17 -13.96 -1.22
C THR A 300 -3.90 -14.03 0.12
N ASP A 301 -4.13 -12.88 0.74
CA ASP A 301 -4.93 -12.76 1.95
C ASP A 301 -6.38 -12.46 1.56
N HIS A 302 -7.32 -13.25 2.07
CA HIS A 302 -8.72 -13.17 1.71
C HIS A 302 -9.51 -12.39 2.76
N HIS A 303 -10.08 -11.25 2.37
CA HIS A 303 -10.94 -10.45 3.25
C HIS A 303 -12.43 -10.80 3.08
N VAL A 304 -12.77 -11.79 2.27
CA VAL A 304 -14.08 -12.45 2.26
C VAL A 304 -13.84 -13.94 2.02
N PRO A 305 -14.83 -14.83 2.25
CA PRO A 305 -14.65 -16.24 1.92
C PRO A 305 -14.09 -16.42 0.50
N GLU A 306 -13.04 -17.23 0.36
CA GLU A 306 -12.27 -17.37 -0.89
C GLU A 306 -13.18 -17.64 -2.11
N ALA A 307 -14.19 -18.50 -1.95
CA ALA A 307 -15.15 -18.79 -3.00
C ALA A 307 -15.93 -17.53 -3.47
N LEU A 308 -16.28 -16.64 -2.55
CA LEU A 308 -16.94 -15.36 -2.88
C LEU A 308 -15.96 -14.39 -3.56
N ALA A 309 -14.75 -14.28 -3.02
CA ALA A 309 -13.68 -13.44 -3.58
C ALA A 309 -13.43 -13.77 -5.06
N TRP A 310 -13.25 -15.06 -5.37
CA TRP A 310 -13.00 -15.52 -6.74
C TRP A 310 -14.25 -15.55 -7.61
N ARG A 311 -15.45 -15.69 -7.04
CA ARG A 311 -16.69 -15.47 -7.81
C ARG A 311 -16.79 -14.04 -8.32
N ILE A 312 -16.34 -13.06 -7.53
CA ILE A 312 -16.34 -11.64 -7.93
C ILE A 312 -15.21 -11.39 -8.93
N ALA A 313 -13.98 -11.83 -8.64
CA ALA A 313 -12.80 -11.45 -9.40
C ALA A 313 -12.43 -12.33 -10.59
N SER A 314 -12.78 -13.62 -10.60
CA SER A 314 -12.31 -14.54 -11.64
C SER A 314 -12.71 -14.08 -13.03
N SER A 315 -11.74 -14.06 -13.94
CA SER A 315 -11.89 -13.59 -15.32
C SER A 315 -12.31 -12.11 -15.44
N ARG A 316 -12.29 -11.35 -14.35
CA ARG A 316 -12.48 -9.90 -14.38
C ARG A 316 -11.17 -9.18 -14.71
N PRO A 317 -11.24 -8.03 -15.39
CA PRO A 317 -10.05 -7.27 -15.70
C PRO A 317 -9.27 -6.84 -14.46
N VAL A 318 -7.95 -7.06 -14.48
CA VAL A 318 -7.01 -6.39 -13.57
C VAL A 318 -6.74 -4.98 -14.07
N MET A 319 -6.73 -4.79 -15.39
CA MET A 319 -6.50 -3.51 -16.05
C MET A 319 -7.51 -3.29 -17.16
N ILE A 320 -8.08 -2.09 -17.20
CA ILE A 320 -9.05 -1.68 -18.21
C ILE A 320 -8.53 -0.43 -18.90
N SER A 321 -8.42 -0.47 -20.22
CA SER A 321 -8.10 0.71 -21.02
C SER A 321 -9.33 1.19 -21.78
N GLY A 322 -9.45 2.50 -21.93
CA GLY A 322 -10.49 3.14 -22.74
C GLY A 322 -10.05 4.51 -23.21
N SER A 323 -10.92 5.16 -23.95
CA SER A 323 -10.72 6.52 -24.43
C SER A 323 -11.85 7.41 -23.97
N TYR A 324 -11.52 8.65 -23.62
CA TYR A 324 -12.48 9.70 -23.34
C TYR A 324 -12.17 10.89 -24.24
N LYS A 325 -13.04 11.13 -25.22
CA LYS A 325 -12.78 12.05 -26.35
C LYS A 325 -11.42 11.72 -26.98
N SER A 326 -10.48 12.66 -26.97
CA SER A 326 -9.14 12.49 -27.57
C SER A 326 -8.12 11.83 -26.63
N GLY A 327 -8.45 11.71 -25.34
CA GLY A 327 -7.55 11.18 -24.31
C GLY A 327 -7.66 9.69 -24.10
N LYS A 328 -6.71 9.17 -23.32
CA LYS A 328 -6.66 7.75 -22.91
C LYS A 328 -6.84 7.66 -21.40
N VAL A 329 -7.59 6.67 -20.96
CA VAL A 329 -7.74 6.38 -19.54
C VAL A 329 -7.40 4.92 -19.30
N LEU A 330 -6.69 4.65 -18.22
CA LEU A 330 -6.29 3.31 -17.79
C LEU A 330 -6.67 3.16 -16.32
N ILE A 331 -7.58 2.22 -16.04
CA ILE A 331 -7.89 1.78 -14.69
C ILE A 331 -7.04 0.56 -14.38
N VAL A 332 -6.38 0.57 -13.22
CA VAL A 332 -5.49 -0.50 -12.78
C VAL A 332 -5.96 -0.99 -11.41
N GLY A 333 -6.69 -2.10 -11.34
CA GLY A 333 -7.17 -2.71 -10.09
C GLY A 333 -6.08 -3.46 -9.30
N ALA A 334 -4.81 -3.10 -9.48
CA ALA A 334 -3.66 -3.75 -8.86
C ALA A 334 -2.49 -2.76 -8.72
N ASN A 335 -1.50 -3.11 -7.89
CA ASN A 335 -0.32 -2.28 -7.61
C ASN A 335 0.78 -2.63 -8.61
N LEU A 336 0.67 -2.10 -9.84
CA LEU A 336 1.72 -2.31 -10.84
C LEU A 336 3.05 -1.72 -10.40
N GLU A 337 3.02 -0.73 -9.51
CA GLU A 337 4.16 -0.05 -8.90
C GLU A 337 4.82 -0.86 -7.78
N SER A 338 4.19 -1.92 -7.27
CA SER A 338 4.66 -2.63 -6.07
C SER A 338 6.10 -3.14 -6.21
N PRO A 339 6.99 -2.86 -5.22
CA PRO A 339 8.32 -3.42 -5.16
C PRO A 339 8.34 -4.96 -5.08
N GLY A 340 7.23 -5.58 -4.67
CA GLY A 340 7.08 -7.03 -4.65
C GLY A 340 6.94 -7.67 -6.03
N THR A 341 6.56 -6.89 -7.05
CA THR A 341 6.38 -7.37 -8.43
C THR A 341 7.03 -6.42 -9.45
N PRO A 342 8.35 -6.18 -9.40
CA PRO A 342 9.01 -5.16 -10.24
C PRO A 342 8.93 -5.46 -11.75
N TRP A 343 8.64 -6.71 -12.13
CA TRP A 343 8.37 -7.09 -13.52
C TRP A 343 7.06 -6.50 -14.06
N THR A 344 6.21 -5.84 -13.26
CA THR A 344 5.05 -5.08 -13.76
C THR A 344 5.36 -3.63 -14.08
N TRP A 345 6.47 -3.06 -13.57
CA TRP A 345 6.86 -1.67 -13.85
C TRP A 345 6.94 -1.32 -15.35
N PRO A 346 7.46 -2.19 -16.25
CA PRO A 346 7.46 -1.84 -17.67
C PRO A 346 6.06 -1.66 -18.28
N MET A 347 4.98 -2.15 -17.65
CA MET A 347 3.61 -1.83 -18.07
C MET A 347 3.27 -0.36 -17.82
N LEU A 348 3.77 0.23 -16.72
CA LEU A 348 3.68 1.68 -16.48
C LEU A 348 4.47 2.45 -17.54
N GLY A 349 5.67 1.98 -17.87
CA GLY A 349 6.49 2.55 -18.95
C GLY A 349 5.77 2.52 -20.31
N ASN A 350 5.15 1.38 -20.66
CA ASN A 350 4.31 1.27 -21.85
C ASN A 350 3.14 2.25 -21.84
N ALA A 351 2.47 2.42 -20.68
CA ALA A 351 1.36 3.37 -20.54
C ALA A 351 1.84 4.80 -20.82
N VAL A 352 2.95 5.23 -20.20
CA VAL A 352 3.57 6.54 -20.42
C VAL A 352 3.96 6.76 -21.88
N PHE A 353 4.68 5.83 -22.51
CA PHE A 353 5.05 5.99 -23.91
C PHE A 353 3.83 6.03 -24.84
N SER A 354 2.80 5.23 -24.56
CA SER A 354 1.56 5.30 -25.33
C SER A 354 0.86 6.68 -25.25
N SER A 355 1.16 7.48 -24.21
CA SER A 355 0.60 8.82 -24.00
C SER A 355 1.34 9.92 -24.77
N VAL A 356 2.60 9.72 -25.15
CA VAL A 356 3.43 10.73 -25.84
C VAL A 356 3.73 10.43 -27.30
N VAL A 357 3.47 9.20 -27.73
CA VAL A 357 3.57 8.79 -29.14
C VAL A 357 2.82 9.78 -30.04
N SER A 358 3.54 10.27 -31.05
CA SER A 358 3.02 11.19 -32.09
C SER A 358 2.53 12.55 -31.58
N LYS A 359 2.83 12.94 -30.31
CA LYS A 359 2.53 14.28 -29.79
C LYS A 359 3.71 15.24 -30.02
N PRO A 360 3.44 16.51 -30.36
CA PRO A 360 4.49 17.53 -30.38
C PRO A 360 5.10 17.71 -28.98
N ALA A 361 6.34 18.19 -28.93
CA ALA A 361 6.97 18.56 -27.67
C ALA A 361 6.28 19.80 -27.09
N PRO A 362 5.90 19.80 -25.80
CA PRO A 362 5.48 21.04 -25.15
C PRO A 362 6.66 22.01 -25.11
N PRO A 363 6.41 23.34 -25.07
CA PRO A 363 7.46 24.32 -24.87
C PRO A 363 8.24 23.99 -23.60
N ILE A 364 9.57 23.98 -23.70
CA ILE A 364 10.46 23.67 -22.59
C ILE A 364 10.47 24.88 -21.65
N GLU A 365 9.79 24.79 -20.52
CA GLU A 365 10.04 25.71 -19.40
C GLU A 365 11.33 25.33 -18.69
N GLY A 366 12.13 26.36 -18.38
CA GLY A 366 13.52 26.24 -17.95
C GLY A 366 13.73 25.64 -16.57
N GLU A 367 14.95 25.11 -16.42
CA GLU A 367 15.62 24.61 -15.22
C GLU A 367 15.01 23.38 -14.50
N ARG A 368 15.80 22.29 -14.51
CA ARG A 368 15.68 21.20 -13.53
C ARG A 368 16.15 21.74 -12.17
N PRO A 369 15.31 21.85 -11.13
CA PRO A 369 15.83 22.20 -9.82
C PRO A 369 16.42 20.92 -9.20
N GLN A 370 17.73 20.88 -9.04
CA GLN A 370 18.45 19.90 -8.18
C GLN A 370 17.76 19.72 -6.81
N ILE A 371 17.08 20.78 -6.35
CA ILE A 371 16.28 20.89 -5.12
C ILE A 371 15.09 19.90 -5.09
N GLN A 372 14.49 19.56 -6.23
CA GLN A 372 13.40 18.57 -6.27
C GLN A 372 13.92 17.16 -6.00
N GLU A 373 15.09 16.77 -6.54
CA GLU A 373 15.67 15.45 -6.31
C GLU A 373 16.00 15.20 -4.83
N ASP A 374 16.49 16.20 -4.12
CA ASP A 374 16.82 16.08 -2.69
C ASP A 374 15.56 16.07 -1.82
N ALA A 375 14.53 16.86 -2.15
CA ALA A 375 13.21 16.76 -1.51
C ALA A 375 12.56 15.38 -1.71
N PHE A 376 12.76 14.74 -2.87
CA PHE A 376 12.29 13.38 -3.10
C PHE A 376 13.08 12.32 -2.35
N LYS A 377 14.41 12.42 -2.25
CA LYS A 377 15.19 11.50 -1.40
C LYS A 377 14.73 11.60 0.05
N LEU A 378 14.38 12.81 0.50
CA LEU A 378 13.84 13.06 1.82
C LEU A 378 12.44 12.46 2.00
N ALA A 379 11.54 12.68 1.05
CA ALA A 379 10.18 12.12 1.07
C ALA A 379 10.16 10.59 0.96
N ASP A 380 11.04 10.01 0.15
CA ASP A 380 11.24 8.56 0.01
C ASP A 380 11.76 7.96 1.32
N SER A 381 12.72 8.63 1.97
CA SER A 381 13.16 8.26 3.32
C SER A 381 12.02 8.34 4.34
N VAL A 382 11.24 9.43 4.35
CA VAL A 382 10.09 9.59 5.27
C VAL A 382 9.03 8.52 5.03
N ALA A 383 8.69 8.24 3.79
CA ALA A 383 7.71 7.23 3.44
C ALA A 383 8.17 5.83 3.80
N HIS A 384 9.44 5.49 3.55
CA HIS A 384 9.99 4.19 3.94
C HIS A 384 9.99 4.00 5.47
N HIS A 385 10.36 5.04 6.22
CA HIS A 385 10.29 5.02 7.68
C HIS A 385 8.84 5.00 8.20
N SER A 386 7.91 5.70 7.54
CA SER A 386 6.48 5.68 7.87
C SER A 386 5.83 4.32 7.58
N LEU A 387 6.25 3.62 6.51
CA LEU A 387 5.83 2.26 6.16
C LEU A 387 6.30 1.23 7.18
N ALA A 388 7.58 1.28 7.52
CA ALA A 388 8.14 0.45 8.58
C ALA A 388 7.34 0.67 9.88
N LEU A 389 7.10 1.94 10.21
CA LEU A 389 6.39 2.32 11.42
C LEU A 389 4.90 1.95 11.41
N ARG A 390 4.17 2.10 10.30
CA ARG A 390 2.77 1.66 10.16
C ARG A 390 2.63 0.16 10.22
N ARG A 391 3.56 -0.57 9.61
CA ARG A 391 3.62 -2.03 9.69
C ARG A 391 3.88 -2.48 11.13
N ASP A 392 4.82 -1.82 11.82
CA ASP A 392 5.13 -2.11 13.21
C ASP A 392 3.97 -1.74 14.14
N LEU A 393 3.26 -0.63 13.88
CA LEU A 393 2.07 -0.21 14.62
C LEU A 393 0.85 -1.10 14.37
N SER A 394 0.65 -1.55 13.14
CA SER A 394 -0.43 -2.49 12.80
C SER A 394 -0.16 -3.84 13.46
N SER A 395 1.11 -4.28 13.46
CA SER A 395 1.55 -5.46 14.23
C SER A 395 1.32 -5.26 15.73
N LEU A 396 1.59 -4.07 16.27
CA LEU A 396 1.35 -3.72 17.67
C LEU A 396 -0.13 -3.73 18.03
N GLY A 397 -0.98 -3.15 17.20
CA GLY A 397 -2.44 -3.13 17.37
C GLY A 397 -3.03 -4.53 17.35
N LEU A 398 -2.61 -5.37 16.39
CA LEU A 398 -3.01 -6.77 16.30
C LEU A 398 -2.52 -7.58 17.52
N GLU A 399 -1.28 -7.35 17.97
CA GLU A 399 -0.75 -7.97 19.19
C GLU A 399 -1.56 -7.53 20.43
N MET A 400 -1.93 -6.24 20.55
CA MET A 400 -2.76 -5.73 21.66
C MET A 400 -4.19 -6.28 21.63
N GLU A 401 -4.82 -6.39 20.46
CA GLU A 401 -6.14 -7.00 20.28
C GLU A 401 -6.16 -8.49 20.65
N ILE A 402 -5.02 -9.18 20.52
CA ILE A 402 -4.88 -10.59 20.91
C ILE A 402 -4.51 -10.72 22.40
N LEU A 403 -3.62 -9.86 22.92
CA LEU A 403 -3.08 -9.93 24.28
C LEU A 403 -4.08 -9.45 25.33
N VAL A 404 -4.80 -8.35 25.08
CA VAL A 404 -5.71 -7.76 26.07
C VAL A 404 -6.86 -8.73 26.40
N PRO A 405 -7.57 -9.34 25.43
CA PRO A 405 -8.60 -10.34 25.74
C PRO A 405 -8.03 -11.61 26.37
N ARG A 406 -6.80 -12.03 26.03
CA ARG A 406 -6.16 -13.19 26.66
C ARG A 406 -5.77 -12.92 28.10
N LEU A 407 -5.24 -11.74 28.41
CA LEU A 407 -4.97 -11.31 29.79
C LEU A 407 -6.27 -11.20 30.59
N LEU A 408 -7.32 -10.61 30.01
CA LEU A 408 -8.64 -10.52 30.64
C LEU A 408 -9.29 -11.90 30.83
N ALA A 409 -9.19 -12.81 29.86
CA ALA A 409 -9.69 -14.18 29.97
C ALA A 409 -8.90 -15.05 30.97
N VAL A 410 -7.61 -14.76 31.16
CA VAL A 410 -6.79 -15.36 32.23
C VAL A 410 -7.26 -14.86 33.60
N LEU A 411 -7.72 -13.61 33.72
CA LEU A 411 -8.30 -13.06 34.95
C LEU A 411 -9.71 -13.59 35.24
N ASP A 412 -10.42 -14.14 34.24
CA ASP A 412 -11.81 -14.63 34.32
C ASP A 412 -11.93 -16.17 34.51
N SER A 413 -10.81 -16.87 34.79
CA SER A 413 -10.75 -18.35 34.84
C SER A 413 -10.81 -18.93 36.28
N PRO A 414 -11.33 -20.15 36.51
CA PRO A 414 -11.34 -20.77 37.85
C PRO A 414 -9.93 -20.99 38.42
N ALA A 415 -9.72 -20.68 39.71
CA ALA A 415 -8.40 -20.43 40.32
C ALA A 415 -7.32 -21.53 40.21
N VAL A 416 -7.65 -22.82 40.14
CA VAL A 416 -6.62 -23.87 39.95
C VAL A 416 -6.08 -23.89 38.51
N LYS A 417 -6.95 -23.64 37.53
CA LYS A 417 -6.53 -23.39 36.14
C LYS A 417 -5.85 -22.02 36.03
N LEU A 418 -6.26 -21.03 36.82
CA LEU A 418 -5.64 -19.72 36.89
C LEU A 418 -4.21 -19.79 37.43
N TRP A 419 -3.87 -20.60 38.45
CA TRP A 419 -2.50 -20.72 38.96
C TRP A 419 -1.55 -21.45 37.98
N VAL A 420 -2.01 -22.55 37.36
CA VAL A 420 -1.23 -23.30 36.35
C VAL A 420 -1.14 -22.56 35.01
N SER A 421 -2.20 -21.85 34.61
CA SER A 421 -2.16 -20.97 33.44
C SER A 421 -1.33 -19.72 33.72
N CYS A 422 -1.51 -19.01 34.83
CA CYS A 422 -0.71 -17.81 35.15
C CYS A 422 0.78 -18.13 35.28
N SER A 423 1.18 -19.23 35.93
CA SER A 423 2.60 -19.60 36.00
C SER A 423 3.23 -19.91 34.63
N LYS A 424 2.44 -20.40 33.66
CA LYS A 424 2.88 -20.64 32.27
C LYS A 424 2.76 -19.40 31.36
N SER A 425 1.74 -18.57 31.58
CA SER A 425 1.38 -17.42 30.75
C SER A 425 2.04 -16.11 31.19
N VAL A 426 2.47 -15.98 32.45
CA VAL A 426 3.17 -14.79 32.95
C VAL A 426 4.53 -14.61 32.28
N PRO A 427 5.37 -15.64 32.08
CA PRO A 427 6.61 -15.49 31.29
C PRO A 427 6.34 -15.10 29.83
N GLU A 428 5.26 -15.60 29.21
CA GLU A 428 4.88 -15.23 27.84
C GLU A 428 4.33 -13.80 27.77
N ALA A 429 3.53 -13.38 28.75
CA ALA A 429 3.03 -12.01 28.89
C ALA A 429 4.16 -11.03 29.18
N LEU A 430 5.14 -11.39 30.03
CA LEU A 430 6.35 -10.59 30.26
C LEU A 430 7.21 -10.48 28.99
N LYS A 431 7.40 -11.58 28.25
CA LYS A 431 8.07 -11.55 26.93
C LYS A 431 7.30 -10.70 25.91
N ALA A 432 5.97 -10.69 25.96
CA ALA A 432 5.15 -9.85 25.10
C ALA A 432 5.26 -8.37 25.51
N VAL A 433 5.25 -8.06 26.80
CA VAL A 433 5.49 -6.70 27.33
C VAL A 433 6.90 -6.22 27.00
N GLU A 434 7.92 -7.08 27.03
CA GLU A 434 9.28 -6.76 26.58
C GLU A 434 9.36 -6.52 25.06
N ARG A 435 8.61 -7.26 24.26
CA ARG A 435 8.49 -7.03 22.80
C ARG A 435 7.78 -5.72 22.51
N LEU A 436 6.68 -5.43 23.21
CA LEU A 436 5.94 -4.18 23.16
C LEU A 436 6.85 -2.99 23.56
N ALA A 437 7.66 -3.16 24.61
CA ALA A 437 8.62 -2.15 25.07
C ALA A 437 9.77 -1.92 24.07
N ARG A 438 10.28 -2.98 23.42
CA ARG A 438 11.26 -2.87 22.33
C ARG A 438 10.69 -2.18 21.11
N SER A 439 9.51 -2.60 20.64
CA SER A 439 8.81 -1.96 19.52
C SER A 439 8.48 -0.47 19.81
N SER A 440 8.15 -0.14 21.07
CA SER A 440 7.98 1.25 21.51
C SER A 440 9.30 2.04 21.53
N LEU A 441 10.43 1.40 21.88
CA LEU A 441 11.76 2.01 21.85
C LEU A 441 12.23 2.27 20.41
N ASP A 442 12.02 1.29 19.52
CA ASP A 442 12.33 1.42 18.10
C ASP A 442 11.49 2.54 17.46
N SER A 443 10.20 2.61 17.79
CA SER A 443 9.31 3.70 17.40
C SER A 443 9.74 5.07 17.94
N ALA A 444 10.29 5.12 19.17
CA ALA A 444 10.84 6.35 19.75
C ALA A 444 12.14 6.79 19.06
N GLN A 445 13.00 5.85 18.65
CA GLN A 445 14.18 6.14 17.84
C GLN A 445 13.77 6.67 16.45
N THR A 446 12.76 6.08 15.82
CA THR A 446 12.21 6.59 14.56
C THR A 446 11.62 7.99 14.73
N CYS A 447 10.90 8.27 15.83
CA CYS A 447 10.41 9.62 16.15
C CYS A 447 11.56 10.62 16.33
N SER A 448 12.66 10.23 16.98
CA SER A 448 13.86 11.06 17.07
C SER A 448 14.47 11.34 15.68
N SER A 449 14.48 10.37 14.78
CA SER A 449 14.95 10.53 13.41
C SER A 449 14.05 11.47 12.60
N VAL A 450 12.73 11.40 12.76
CA VAL A 450 11.77 12.33 12.15
C VAL A 450 11.97 13.77 12.68
N ASN A 451 12.23 13.93 13.98
CA ASN A 451 12.54 15.24 14.57
C ASN A 451 13.87 15.80 14.07
N ASN A 452 14.91 14.98 13.94
CA ASN A 452 16.19 15.39 13.35
C ASN A 452 16.03 15.78 11.87
N LEU A 453 15.17 15.09 11.14
CA LEU A 453 14.83 15.39 9.76
C LEU A 453 14.10 16.73 9.64
N ARG A 454 13.09 16.96 10.49
CA ARG A 454 12.38 18.23 10.59
C ARG A 454 13.32 19.38 10.92
N ALA A 455 14.21 19.21 11.90
CA ALA A 455 15.22 20.22 12.23
C ALA A 455 16.18 20.47 11.06
N SER A 456 16.53 19.44 10.28
CA SER A 456 17.35 19.59 9.08
C SER A 456 16.62 20.34 7.95
N ILE A 457 15.31 20.13 7.82
CA ILE A 457 14.44 20.88 6.90
C ILE A 457 14.34 22.34 7.32
N GLU A 458 14.04 22.62 8.58
CA GLU A 458 13.95 23.99 9.12
C GLU A 458 15.31 24.74 9.03
N ALA A 459 16.42 24.03 9.23
CA ALA A 459 17.78 24.57 9.05
C ALA A 459 18.11 24.89 7.58
N LEU A 460 17.59 24.12 6.64
CA LEU A 460 17.76 24.36 5.21
C LEU A 460 16.89 25.54 4.72
N GLU A 461 15.68 25.74 5.28
CA GLU A 461 14.82 26.90 4.98
C GLU A 461 15.46 28.21 5.45
N SER A 462 16.05 28.19 6.64
CA SER A 462 16.75 29.35 7.21
C SER A 462 18.07 29.68 6.51
N ALA A 463 18.67 28.73 5.78
CA ALA A 463 19.96 28.91 5.11
C ALA A 463 19.87 29.40 3.65
N LYS A 464 18.69 29.36 3.01
CA LYS A 464 18.51 29.77 1.61
C LYS A 464 17.21 30.57 1.44
N ASP A 465 17.32 31.89 1.24
CA ASP A 465 16.23 32.84 0.96
C ASP A 465 15.33 32.49 -0.25
N VAL A 466 15.62 31.40 -0.96
CA VAL A 466 14.91 30.95 -2.18
C VAL A 466 14.12 29.65 -1.95
N TRP A 467 14.31 28.96 -0.82
CA TRP A 467 13.62 27.69 -0.55
C TRP A 467 12.52 27.87 0.49
N LYS A 468 11.28 27.62 0.08
CA LYS A 468 10.16 27.38 0.98
C LYS A 468 9.75 25.93 0.84
N VAL A 469 9.80 25.18 1.93
CA VAL A 469 9.22 23.84 2.01
C VAL A 469 7.72 24.04 1.87
N PRO A 470 7.02 23.25 1.03
CA PRO A 470 5.58 23.35 0.95
C PRO A 470 4.96 23.15 2.33
N ASP A 471 4.11 24.07 2.77
CA ASP A 471 3.44 23.99 4.07
C ASP A 471 2.79 22.63 4.29
N SER A 472 2.31 21.98 3.22
CA SER A 472 1.75 20.63 3.25
C SER A 472 2.72 19.53 3.70
N VAL A 473 4.02 19.65 3.42
CA VAL A 473 5.05 18.70 3.89
C VAL A 473 5.33 18.93 5.37
N LEU A 474 5.39 20.18 5.82
CA LEU A 474 5.51 20.53 7.24
C LEU A 474 4.26 20.11 8.02
N ASP A 475 3.08 20.26 7.43
CA ASP A 475 1.80 19.81 7.98
C ASP A 475 1.73 18.29 8.07
N LEU A 476 2.20 17.58 7.05
CA LEU A 476 2.23 16.12 7.04
C LEU A 476 3.22 15.58 8.08
N LEU A 477 4.39 16.21 8.22
CA LEU A 477 5.36 15.92 9.28
C LEU A 477 4.81 16.28 10.66
N GLY A 478 4.06 17.38 10.79
CA GLY A 478 3.42 17.79 12.04
C GLY A 478 2.28 16.86 12.45
N ARG A 479 1.47 16.39 11.49
CA ARG A 479 0.43 15.37 11.73
C ARG A 479 1.07 14.05 12.12
N ALA A 480 2.08 13.60 11.38
CA ALA A 480 2.84 12.40 11.70
C ALA A 480 3.48 12.49 13.10
N ASP A 481 4.11 13.61 13.47
CA ASP A 481 4.67 13.83 14.81
C ASP A 481 3.58 13.84 15.90
N SER A 482 2.43 14.48 15.67
CA SER A 482 1.34 14.50 16.65
C SER A 482 0.69 13.13 16.84
N GLU A 483 0.50 12.38 15.76
CA GLU A 483 -0.02 11.02 15.76
C GLU A 483 0.99 10.07 16.44
N LEU A 484 2.28 10.19 16.11
CA LEU A 484 3.38 9.48 16.77
C LEU A 484 3.44 9.75 18.26
N ARG A 485 3.34 11.02 18.69
CA ARG A 485 3.33 11.38 20.13
C ARG A 485 2.10 10.83 20.84
N SER A 486 0.94 10.86 20.19
CA SER A 486 -0.31 10.30 20.74
C SER A 486 -0.19 8.79 20.94
N ILE A 487 0.33 8.09 19.93
CA ILE A 487 0.52 6.64 19.95
C ILE A 487 1.61 6.24 20.95
N LEU A 488 2.77 6.91 20.96
CA LEU A 488 3.84 6.67 21.95
C LEU A 488 3.38 6.96 23.38
N SER A 489 2.56 8.00 23.58
CA SER A 489 1.94 8.30 24.87
C SER A 489 0.96 7.21 25.31
N THR A 490 0.19 6.68 24.37
CA THR A 490 -0.78 5.60 24.64
C THR A 490 -0.08 4.27 24.90
N ALA A 491 0.92 3.92 24.09
CA ALA A 491 1.76 2.74 24.26
C ALA A 491 2.58 2.81 25.55
N SER A 492 3.14 3.97 25.91
CA SER A 492 3.86 4.19 27.18
C SER A 492 2.94 4.01 28.39
N ARG A 493 1.72 4.59 28.36
CA ARG A 493 0.71 4.40 29.40
C ARG A 493 0.27 2.93 29.51
N ALA A 494 -0.03 2.29 28.40
CA ALA A 494 -0.39 0.87 28.35
C ALA A 494 0.74 -0.03 28.88
N THR A 495 1.99 0.22 28.49
CA THR A 495 3.17 -0.53 28.96
C THR A 495 3.35 -0.37 30.47
N LYS A 496 3.17 0.85 31.00
CA LYS A 496 3.26 1.11 32.45
C LYS A 496 2.19 0.36 33.24
N VAL A 497 0.94 0.37 32.75
CA VAL A 497 -0.18 -0.35 33.38
C VAL A 497 0.04 -1.86 33.31
N LEU A 498 0.41 -2.39 32.14
CA LEU A 498 0.66 -3.82 31.94
C LEU A 498 1.87 -4.32 32.75
N ARG A 499 2.93 -3.52 32.85
CA ARG A 499 4.08 -3.83 33.72
C ARG A 499 3.70 -3.84 35.18
N GLY A 500 2.95 -2.84 35.66
CA GLY A 500 2.46 -2.80 37.04
C GLY A 500 1.58 -4.00 37.38
N LEU A 501 0.69 -4.39 36.48
CA LEU A 501 -0.13 -5.60 36.62
C LEU A 501 0.71 -6.88 36.63
N ALA A 502 1.68 -7.01 35.72
CA ALA A 502 2.54 -8.18 35.65
C ALA A 502 3.45 -8.31 36.90
N GLU A 503 4.00 -7.21 37.40
CA GLU A 503 4.80 -7.17 38.63
C GLU A 503 3.95 -7.50 39.87
N GLN A 504 2.72 -6.98 39.93
CA GLN A 504 1.77 -7.28 41.00
C GLN A 504 1.37 -8.77 41.00
N VAL A 505 1.09 -9.35 39.83
CA VAL A 505 0.80 -10.78 39.67
C VAL A 505 2.02 -11.62 40.04
N SER A 506 3.22 -11.26 39.59
CA SER A 506 4.46 -11.98 39.90
C SER A 506 4.79 -11.97 41.40
N LYS A 507 4.68 -10.81 42.06
CA LYS A 507 4.90 -10.68 43.50
C LYS A 507 3.92 -11.54 44.30
N SER A 508 2.64 -11.49 43.93
CA SER A 508 1.58 -12.24 44.60
C SER A 508 1.70 -13.75 44.37
N LEU A 509 2.12 -14.19 43.18
CA LEU A 509 2.43 -15.60 42.90
C LEU A 509 3.65 -16.10 43.68
N THR A 510 4.67 -15.26 43.83
CA THR A 510 5.88 -15.56 44.64
C THR A 510 5.51 -15.69 46.12
N GLU A 511 4.62 -14.84 46.62
CA GLU A 511 4.09 -14.91 47.99
C GLU A 511 3.23 -16.17 48.21
N VAL A 512 2.40 -16.55 47.24
CA VAL A 512 1.65 -17.82 47.30
C VAL A 512 2.58 -19.03 47.25
N ALA A 513 3.63 -19.00 46.43
CA ALA A 513 4.61 -20.08 46.33
C ALA A 513 5.46 -20.22 47.62
N SER A 514 5.89 -19.10 48.21
CA SER A 514 6.64 -19.13 49.46
C SER A 514 5.79 -19.62 50.63
N LEU A 515 4.50 -19.23 50.71
CA LEU A 515 3.55 -19.78 51.68
C LEU A 515 3.31 -21.28 51.49
N ALA A 516 3.28 -21.76 50.24
CA ALA A 516 3.14 -23.18 49.92
C ALA A 516 4.39 -24.00 50.30
N GLU A 517 5.59 -23.48 50.01
CA GLU A 517 6.86 -24.10 50.42
C GLU A 517 7.04 -24.12 51.94
N LEU A 518 6.65 -23.04 52.64
CA LEU A 518 6.67 -22.97 54.10
C LEU A 518 5.75 -24.03 54.71
N GLY A 519 4.57 -24.25 54.12
CA GLY A 519 3.63 -25.29 54.52
C GLY A 519 4.13 -26.72 54.24
N ALA A 520 5.00 -26.90 53.24
CA ALA A 520 5.61 -28.20 52.90
C ALA A 520 6.85 -28.54 53.74
N THR A 521 7.56 -27.52 54.25
CA THR A 521 8.81 -27.68 55.01
C THR A 521 8.59 -27.76 56.51
N ILE A 522 7.61 -27.05 57.05
CA ILE A 522 7.17 -27.18 58.44
C ILE A 522 6.31 -28.46 58.52
N LYS A 523 6.41 -29.28 59.58
CA LYS A 523 5.38 -30.28 59.94
C LYS A 523 4.29 -29.54 60.71
N PRO A 524 3.35 -28.84 60.06
CA PRO A 524 2.54 -27.87 60.74
C PRO A 524 1.39 -28.62 61.41
N ASP A 525 0.96 -28.16 62.59
CA ASP A 525 -0.31 -28.62 63.12
C ASP A 525 -1.45 -28.16 62.20
N ALA A 526 -2.62 -28.80 62.36
CA ALA A 526 -3.78 -28.51 61.50
C ALA A 526 -4.19 -27.03 61.51
N ALA A 527 -3.93 -26.32 62.61
CA ALA A 527 -4.21 -24.89 62.75
C ALA A 527 -3.26 -24.03 61.91
N THR A 528 -1.96 -24.35 61.89
CA THR A 528 -0.93 -23.65 61.14
C THR A 528 -1.09 -23.87 59.63
N THR A 529 -1.36 -25.11 59.20
CA THR A 529 -1.64 -25.41 57.78
C THR A 529 -2.87 -24.64 57.28
N ARG A 530 -3.91 -24.57 58.12
CA ARG A 530 -5.15 -23.83 57.84
C ARG A 530 -4.91 -22.33 57.75
N ALA A 531 -4.12 -21.75 58.66
CA ALA A 531 -3.76 -20.33 58.61
C ALA A 531 -2.97 -19.98 57.34
N LEU A 532 -1.94 -20.76 56.99
CA LEU A 532 -1.15 -20.54 55.77
C LEU A 532 -1.98 -20.64 54.49
N ARG A 533 -2.91 -21.61 54.42
CA ARG A 533 -3.84 -21.74 53.29
C ARG A 533 -4.82 -20.57 53.22
N CYS A 534 -5.37 -20.10 54.34
CA CYS A 534 -6.24 -18.91 54.38
C CYS A 534 -5.50 -17.64 53.96
N SER A 535 -4.23 -17.48 54.33
CA SER A 535 -3.39 -16.37 53.89
C SER A 535 -3.14 -16.42 52.37
N ALA A 536 -2.79 -17.58 51.83
CA ALA A 536 -2.62 -17.76 50.38
C ALA A 536 -3.92 -17.48 49.60
N MET A 537 -5.07 -17.93 50.12
CA MET A 537 -6.39 -17.70 49.54
C MET A 537 -6.82 -16.23 49.58
N THR A 538 -6.44 -15.50 50.64
CA THR A 538 -6.68 -14.05 50.75
C THR A 538 -5.88 -13.28 49.71
N VAL A 539 -4.61 -13.66 49.47
CA VAL A 539 -3.78 -13.08 48.40
C VAL A 539 -4.39 -13.35 47.02
N VAL A 540 -4.88 -14.57 46.77
CA VAL A 540 -5.58 -14.93 45.52
C VAL A 540 -6.90 -14.14 45.36
N SER A 541 -7.68 -13.97 46.42
CA SER A 541 -8.91 -13.16 46.37
C SER A 541 -8.64 -11.69 46.05
N GLY A 542 -7.57 -11.13 46.62
CA GLY A 542 -7.11 -9.77 46.32
C GLY A 542 -6.69 -9.59 44.85
N LEU A 543 -6.08 -10.60 44.26
CA LEU A 543 -5.73 -10.62 42.82
C LEU A 543 -6.96 -10.64 41.90
N LEU A 544 -8.04 -11.30 42.32
CA LEU A 544 -9.27 -11.44 41.54
C LEU A 544 -10.27 -10.30 41.75
N GLY A 545 -9.87 -9.22 42.45
CA GLY A 545 -10.76 -8.09 42.74
C GLY A 545 -12.02 -8.47 43.54
N GLY A 546 -11.97 -9.60 44.27
CA GLY A 546 -13.09 -10.12 45.03
C GLY A 546 -14.10 -10.98 44.27
N ALA A 547 -13.80 -11.37 43.02
CA ALA A 547 -14.61 -12.33 42.28
C ALA A 547 -14.60 -13.74 42.95
N PRO A 548 -15.70 -14.52 42.87
CA PRO A 548 -15.75 -15.88 43.39
C PRO A 548 -14.74 -16.79 42.69
N PHE A 549 -14.13 -17.73 43.41
CA PHE A 549 -13.19 -18.67 42.80
C PHE A 549 -13.21 -20.07 43.42
N HIS A 550 -12.88 -21.12 42.66
CA HIS A 550 -12.85 -22.49 43.16
C HIS A 550 -11.49 -22.87 43.74
N SER A 551 -11.48 -23.40 44.96
CA SER A 551 -10.25 -23.88 45.63
C SER A 551 -10.43 -25.32 46.13
N PRO A 552 -9.37 -26.16 46.10
CA PRO A 552 -9.38 -27.45 46.75
C PRO A 552 -9.56 -27.29 48.27
N TRP A 553 -10.60 -27.91 48.82
CA TRP A 553 -10.91 -27.98 50.24
C TRP A 553 -10.02 -29.00 50.96
N TYR A 554 -10.18 -29.09 52.29
CA TYR A 554 -9.39 -29.99 53.15
C TYR A 554 -9.59 -31.48 52.86
N ASP A 555 -10.72 -31.84 52.25
CA ASP A 555 -11.10 -33.20 51.84
C ASP A 555 -10.63 -33.57 50.42
N GLY A 556 -10.01 -32.64 49.69
CA GLY A 556 -9.55 -32.85 48.32
C GLY A 556 -10.61 -32.55 47.25
N GLU A 557 -11.84 -32.18 47.62
CA GLU A 557 -12.85 -31.70 46.67
C GLU A 557 -12.66 -30.21 46.37
N ALA A 558 -12.98 -29.74 45.16
CA ALA A 558 -12.89 -28.32 44.81
C ALA A 558 -14.28 -27.67 44.90
N GLY A 559 -14.39 -26.50 45.53
CA GLY A 559 -15.66 -25.76 45.57
C GLY A 559 -15.51 -24.24 45.70
N PRO A 560 -16.63 -23.49 45.59
CA PRO A 560 -16.62 -22.03 45.46
C PRO A 560 -16.22 -21.35 46.76
N CYS A 561 -15.26 -20.43 46.68
CA CYS A 561 -14.86 -19.54 47.75
C CYS A 561 -15.44 -18.16 47.44
N LEU A 562 -16.35 -17.70 48.29
CA LEU A 562 -16.92 -16.35 48.23
C LEU A 562 -16.11 -15.42 49.13
N ASN A 563 -15.95 -14.16 48.71
CA ASN A 563 -15.14 -13.17 49.43
C ASN A 563 -15.64 -12.93 50.88
N THR A 564 -16.94 -13.11 51.13
CA THR A 564 -17.56 -13.05 52.46
C THR A 564 -17.12 -14.17 53.41
N TRP A 565 -16.56 -15.27 52.89
CA TRP A 565 -16.10 -16.43 53.66
C TRP A 565 -14.66 -16.26 54.16
N LEU A 566 -13.85 -15.45 53.47
CA LEU A 566 -12.47 -15.13 53.84
C LEU A 566 -12.40 -14.07 54.95
N VAL A 567 -13.34 -13.11 54.96
CA VAL A 567 -13.42 -12.01 55.95
C VAL A 567 -13.94 -12.48 57.32
N LYS A 568 -14.76 -13.54 57.37
CA LYS A 568 -15.40 -14.02 58.60
C LYS A 568 -14.60 -15.03 59.42
N GLY A 569 -13.38 -15.40 59.01
CA GLY A 569 -12.51 -16.29 59.78
C GLY A 569 -13.24 -17.51 60.39
N GLN A 570 -13.62 -18.50 59.57
CA GLN A 570 -14.05 -19.84 60.03
C GLN A 570 -15.34 -19.95 60.88
N GLU A 571 -16.53 -19.63 60.35
CA GLU A 571 -17.78 -20.10 61.00
C GLU A 571 -18.81 -20.77 60.07
N GLY A 572 -18.62 -20.74 58.75
CA GLY A 572 -19.56 -21.37 57.80
C GLY A 572 -19.09 -22.67 57.14
N LEU A 573 -17.90 -23.18 57.51
CA LEU A 573 -17.20 -24.24 56.76
C LEU A 573 -17.31 -25.64 57.38
N VAL A 574 -18.40 -25.89 58.10
CA VAL A 574 -18.88 -27.23 58.50
C VAL A 574 -20.41 -27.16 58.31
N ALA A 575 -21.03 -27.98 57.46
CA ALA A 575 -21.60 -29.25 57.92
C ALA A 575 -22.30 -30.02 56.77
N PRO A 576 -22.53 -31.35 56.93
CA PRO A 576 -22.25 -32.17 58.11
C PRO A 576 -20.78 -32.56 58.26
#